data_AF-N9EDG0-F1
#
_entry.id   AF-N9EDG0-F1
#
_cell.length_a   1.000
_cell.length_b   1.000
_cell.length_c   1.000
_cell.angle_alpha   90.00
_cell.angle_beta   90.00
_cell.angle_gamma   90.00
#
_symmetry.space_group_name_H-M   'P 1'
#
loop_
_entity.id
_entity.type
_entity.pdbx_description
1 polymer ?
#
loop_
_entity_poly.entity_id
_entity_poly.type
_entity_poly.pdbx_seq_one_letter_code
_entity_poly.pdbx_strand_id
1 'polypeptide(L)' 'MQDEQFLNDLIQQVQQGRPFKYLYFWGHTPKQTNHVDKSCFSQWFPSPFKTEWR' A
#
# COMPACT_ATOMS: atom_id res chain seq x y z
N MET A 1 -10.58 2.95 -19.10
CA MET A 1 -10.34 2.48 -17.71
C MET A 1 -10.32 3.73 -16.84
N GLN A 2 -11.13 3.82 -15.79
CA GLN A 2 -11.20 5.05 -14.95
C GLN A 2 -9.86 5.38 -14.27
N ASP A 3 -8.93 4.41 -14.22
CA ASP A 3 -7.61 4.51 -13.62
C ASP A 3 -6.72 5.60 -14.24
N GLU A 4 -6.87 5.89 -15.54
CA GLU A 4 -6.09 6.94 -16.22
C GLU A 4 -6.47 8.34 -15.72
N GLN A 5 -7.75 8.56 -15.42
CA GLN A 5 -8.22 9.82 -14.84
C GLN A 5 -7.64 10.03 -13.44
N PHE A 6 -7.71 9.00 -12.57
CA PHE A 6 -7.16 9.08 -11.22
C PHE A 6 -5.65 9.31 -11.20
N LEU A 7 -4.92 8.72 -12.15
CA LEU A 7 -3.48 8.93 -12.29
C LEU A 7 -3.16 10.37 -12.68
N ASN A 8 -3.85 10.90 -13.70
CA ASN A 8 -3.64 12.27 -14.16
C ASN A 8 -3.98 13.30 -13.06
N ASP A 9 -5.08 13.07 -12.33
CA ASP A 9 -5.47 13.91 -11.19
C ASP A 9 -4.41 13.90 -10.07
N LEU A 10 -3.82 12.75 -9.77
CA LEU A 10 -2.74 12.63 -8.79
C LEU A 10 -1.49 13.41 -9.24
N ILE A 11 -1.08 13.25 -10.51
CA ILE A 11 0.08 13.95 -11.09
C ILE A 11 -0.10 15.46 -10.98
N GLN A 12 -1.26 15.98 -11.36
CA GLN A 12 -1.56 17.42 -11.29
C GLN A 12 -1.51 17.94 -9.85
N GLN A 13 -2.07 17.20 -8.89
CA GLN A 13 -2.06 17.61 -7.48
C GLN A 13 -0.64 17.64 -6.88
N VAL A 14 0.23 16.70 -7.28
CA VAL A 14 1.64 16.70 -6.90
C VAL A 14 2.37 17.90 -7.50
N GLN A 15 2.15 18.20 -8.78
CA GLN A 15 2.74 19.37 -9.46
C GLN A 15 2.31 20.71 -8.83
N GLN A 16 1.08 20.78 -8.31
CA GLN A 16 0.56 21.93 -7.57
C GLN A 16 1.12 22.06 -6.14
N GLY A 17 1.98 21.14 -5.70
CA GLY A 17 2.55 21.15 -4.36
C GLY A 17 1.54 20.85 -3.25
N ARG A 18 0.46 20.11 -3.55
CA ARG A 18 -0.52 19.74 -2.53
C ARG A 18 0.13 18.85 -1.46
N PRO A 19 -0.18 19.07 -0.17
CA PRO A 19 0.38 18.24 0.90
C PRO A 19 -0.27 16.85 0.90
N PHE A 20 0.55 15.81 0.95
CA PHE A 20 0.10 14.42 1.06
C PHE A 20 0.60 13.79 2.36
N LYS A 21 -0.22 12.90 2.91
CA LYS A 21 0.20 12.05 4.04
C LYS A 21 0.93 10.84 3.48
N TYR A 22 2.24 10.78 3.71
CA TYR A 22 3.05 9.63 3.33
C TYR A 22 3.00 8.58 4.43
N LEU A 23 2.69 7.34 4.04
CA LEU A 23 2.79 6.19 4.91
C LEU A 23 4.19 5.58 4.79
N TYR A 24 4.93 5.70 5.87
CA TYR A 24 6.26 5.18 5.97
C TYR A 24 6.29 3.69 6.36
N PHE A 25 6.82 2.82 5.50
CA PHE A 25 6.98 1.38 5.73
C PHE A 25 8.40 0.90 5.37
N TRP A 26 9.12 0.31 6.33
CA TRP A 26 10.48 -0.19 6.17
C TRP A 26 10.53 -1.64 6.62
N GLY A 27 11.11 -2.50 5.79
CA GLY A 27 11.17 -3.93 6.04
C GLY A 27 9.82 -4.63 5.87
N HIS A 28 9.86 -5.95 6.04
CA HIS A 28 8.71 -6.84 5.86
C HIS A 28 8.32 -7.56 7.16
N THR A 29 9.08 -7.37 8.23
CA THR A 29 8.87 -8.05 9.52
C THR A 29 7.78 -7.32 10.29
N PRO A 30 6.65 -7.97 10.59
CA PRO A 30 5.60 -7.38 11.41
C PRO A 30 6.13 -7.12 12.82
N LYS A 31 5.71 -6.02 13.45
CA LYS A 31 6.02 -5.73 14.86
C LYS A 31 5.38 -6.75 15.79
N GLN A 32 4.21 -7.25 15.41
CA GLN A 32 3.48 -8.29 16.12
C GLN A 32 3.08 -9.37 15.12
N THR A 33 3.54 -10.59 15.36
CA THR A 33 3.15 -11.76 14.56
C THR A 33 1.63 -11.90 14.56
N ASN A 34 1.03 -12.15 13.39
CA ASN A 34 -0.41 -12.26 13.15
C ASN A 34 -1.23 -10.95 13.22
N HIS A 35 -0.59 -9.80 13.38
CA HIS A 35 -1.26 -8.50 13.25
C HIS A 35 -0.86 -7.80 11.95
N VAL A 36 -1.84 -7.19 11.28
CA VAL A 36 -1.59 -6.33 10.12
C VAL A 36 -1.03 -5.01 10.62
N ASP A 37 0.17 -4.66 10.16
CA ASP A 37 0.76 -3.35 10.37
C ASP A 37 1.36 -2.81 9.05
N LYS A 38 2.08 -1.68 9.11
CA LYS A 38 2.65 -1.03 7.92
C LYS A 38 3.60 -1.93 7.12
N SER A 39 4.13 -3.01 7.69
CA SER A 39 4.95 -3.96 6.95
C SER A 39 4.16 -4.69 5.85
N CYS A 40 2.82 -4.70 5.90
CA CYS A 40 1.97 -5.34 4.88
C CYS A 40 2.06 -4.71 3.49
N PHE A 41 2.57 -3.48 3.39
CA PHE A 41 2.85 -2.81 2.12
C PHE A 41 4.16 -3.29 1.47
N SER A 42 4.97 -4.09 2.17
CA SER A 42 6.19 -4.66 1.62
C SER A 42 5.89 -5.82 0.67
N GLN A 43 6.61 -5.88 -0.45
CA GLN A 43 6.54 -7.01 -1.37
C GLN A 43 6.97 -8.34 -0.72
N TRP A 44 7.76 -8.29 0.37
CA TRP A 44 8.18 -9.47 1.12
C TRP A 44 7.29 -9.79 2.33
N PHE A 45 6.16 -9.11 2.50
CA PHE A 45 5.25 -9.41 3.59
C PHE A 45 4.68 -10.83 3.46
N PRO A 46 4.67 -11.65 4.52
CA PRO A 46 4.19 -13.01 4.45
C PRO A 46 2.66 -13.05 4.32
N SER A 47 2.15 -13.09 3.09
CA SER A 47 0.72 -13.24 2.77
C SER A 47 0.49 -14.51 1.94
N PRO A 48 0.50 -15.69 2.57
CA PRO A 48 0.23 -16.95 1.86
C PRO A 48 -1.21 -16.95 1.33
N PHE A 49 -1.40 -17.50 0.13
CA PHE A 49 -2.73 -17.71 -0.43
C PHE A 49 -3.51 -18.68 0.46
N LYS A 50 -4.68 -18.26 0.95
CA LYS A 50 -5.59 -19.13 1.70
C LYS A 50 -6.70 -19.57 0.76
N THR A 51 -6.73 -20.86 0.41
CA THR A 51 -7.86 -21.47 -0.27
C THR A 51 -8.91 -21.89 0.76
N GLU A 52 -10.11 -21.32 0.67
CA GLU A 52 -11.28 -21.87 1.34
C GLU A 52 -12.04 -22.74 0.33
N TRP A 53 -11.69 -24.01 0.23
CA TRP A 53 -12.49 -24.98 -0.53
C TRP A 53 -13.58 -25.53 0.39
N ARG A 54 -14.83 -25.23 0.08
CA ARG A 54 -16.00 -25.94 0.58
C ARG A 54 -16.91 -26.30 -0.58
#